data_AF-A0A7S0XMN6-F1
#
_entry.id   AF-A0A7S0XMN6-F1
#
_cell.length_a   1.000
_cell.length_b   1.000
_cell.length_c   1.000
_cell.angle_alpha   90.00
_cell.angle_beta   90.00
_cell.angle_gamma   90.00
#
_symmetry.space_group_name_H-M   'P 1'
#
loop_
_entity.id
_entity.type
_entity.pdbx_description
1 polymer ?
#
loop_
_entity_poly.entity_id
_entity_poly.type
_entity_poly.pdbx_seq_one_letter_code
_entity_poly.pdbx_strand_id
1 'polypeptide(L)'
;NFFNPKEKISQKLFKKYILYARNLIKPKLNPINQEFITNFYVLLKNESLNSNISKLSLRHLETIIRLAESSTRLHLREISVKEDISISISVFLFSFIESQPASYRKNLLINFG
;
A
#
# COMPACT_ATOMS: atom_id res chain seq x y z
N ASN A 1 -28.33 15.24 8.71
CA ASN A 1 -27.79 15.09 7.34
C ASN A 1 -26.72 16.14 7.06
N PHE A 2 -25.49 15.97 7.58
CA PHE A 2 -24.44 17.02 7.50
C PHE A 2 -23.16 16.63 6.76
N PHE A 3 -23.04 15.41 6.24
CA PHE A 3 -21.89 15.04 5.41
C PHE A 3 -22.29 15.00 3.94
N ASN A 4 -21.91 16.05 3.19
CA ASN A 4 -21.89 16.00 1.74
C ASN A 4 -20.54 15.40 1.32
N PRO A 5 -20.48 14.17 0.78
CA PRO A 5 -19.21 13.51 0.45
C PRO A 5 -18.40 14.22 -0.65
N LYS A 6 -18.97 15.22 -1.34
CA LYS A 6 -18.27 16.07 -2.30
C LYS A 6 -17.69 17.36 -1.71
N GLU A 7 -18.01 17.67 -0.46
CA GLU A 7 -17.52 18.87 0.19
C GLU A 7 -16.06 18.71 0.60
N LYS A 8 -15.18 19.50 -0.03
CA LYS A 8 -13.74 19.42 0.18
C LYS A 8 -13.39 20.06 1.51
N ILE A 9 -12.58 19.37 2.31
CA ILE A 9 -11.98 19.95 3.52
C ILE A 9 -11.18 21.22 3.18
N SER A 10 -11.22 22.21 4.08
CA SER A 10 -10.42 23.43 3.87
C SER A 10 -8.93 23.12 3.85
N GLN A 11 -8.16 23.81 3.00
CA GLN A 11 -6.70 23.64 2.91
C GLN A 11 -5.99 23.92 4.24
N LYS A 12 -6.50 24.88 5.02
CA LYS A 12 -5.98 25.20 6.35
C LYS A 12 -6.12 24.03 7.32
N LEU A 13 -7.29 23.38 7.34
CA LEU A 13 -7.54 22.21 8.19
C LEU A 13 -6.70 21.01 7.71
N PHE A 14 -6.64 20.75 6.41
CA PHE A 14 -5.89 19.63 5.86
C PHE A 14 -4.39 19.69 6.22
N LYS A 15 -3.76 20.88 6.15
CA LYS A 15 -2.37 21.06 6.59
C LYS A 15 -2.17 20.69 8.06
N LYS A 16 -3.09 21.14 8.94
CA LYS A 16 -3.05 20.80 10.37
C LYS A 16 -3.24 19.30 10.60
N TYR A 17 -4.14 18.67 9.85
CA TYR A 17 -4.39 17.23 9.89
C TYR A 17 -3.14 16.42 9.56
N ILE A 18 -2.49 16.72 8.43
CA ILE A 18 -1.27 16.02 8.01
C ILE A 18 -0.14 16.22 9.02
N LEU A 19 0.02 17.45 9.55
CA LEU A 19 1.01 17.73 10.60
C LEU A 19 0.76 16.89 11.85
N TYR A 20 -0.48 16.85 12.33
CA TYR A 20 -0.90 16.05 13.48
C TYR A 20 -0.58 14.56 13.26
N ALA A 21 -1.02 14.01 12.12
CA ALA A 21 -0.84 12.60 11.77
C ALA A 21 0.64 12.20 11.65
N ARG A 22 1.50 13.07 11.13
CA ARG A 22 2.95 12.79 11.01
C ARG A 22 3.67 12.87 12.36
N ASN A 23 3.32 13.85 13.18
CA ASN A 23 4.03 14.13 14.42
C ASN A 23 3.65 13.14 15.52
N LEU A 24 2.35 12.86 15.68
CA LEU A 24 1.83 12.16 16.87
C LEU A 24 1.56 10.69 16.62
N ILE A 25 1.07 10.31 15.45
CA ILE A 25 0.69 8.92 15.18
C ILE A 25 1.94 8.12 14.79
N LYS A 26 2.23 7.02 15.49
CA LYS A 26 3.35 6.11 15.18
C LYS A 26 2.80 4.72 14.84
N PRO A 27 2.26 4.55 13.61
CA PRO A 27 1.63 3.31 13.19
C PRO A 27 2.62 2.15 13.25
N LYS A 28 2.11 0.97 13.61
CA LYS A 28 2.85 -0.29 13.61
C LYS A 28 2.01 -1.38 12.96
N LEU A 29 2.70 -2.31 12.31
CA LEU A 29 2.08 -3.55 11.87
C LEU A 29 1.90 -4.51 13.03
N ASN A 30 0.75 -5.18 13.07
CA ASN A 30 0.60 -6.37 13.88
C ASN A 30 1.28 -7.58 13.19
N PRO A 31 1.64 -8.63 13.94
CA PRO A 31 2.37 -9.79 13.38
C PRO A 31 1.65 -10.48 12.21
N ILE A 32 0.32 -10.61 12.31
CA ILE A 32 -0.52 -11.27 11.29
C ILE A 32 -0.43 -10.51 9.95
N ASN A 33 -0.54 -9.19 9.99
CA ASN A 33 -0.46 -8.34 8.82
C ASN A 33 0.95 -8.32 8.21
N GLN A 34 1.99 -8.38 9.05
CA GLN A 34 3.37 -8.46 8.59
C GLN A 34 3.64 -9.78 7.85
N GLU A 35 3.15 -10.89 8.38
CA GLU A 35 3.23 -12.20 7.74
C GLU A 35 2.49 -12.19 6.39
N PHE A 36 1.28 -11.64 6.36
CA PHE A 36 0.49 -11.53 5.12
C PHE A 36 1.22 -10.75 4.01
N ILE A 37 1.78 -9.58 4.33
CA ILE A 37 2.56 -8.79 3.37
C ILE A 37 3.78 -9.57 2.87
N THR A 38 4.46 -10.27 3.78
CA THR A 38 5.66 -11.05 3.45
C THR A 38 5.32 -12.17 2.48
N ASN A 39 4.25 -12.92 2.76
CA ASN A 39 3.77 -14.01 1.91
C ASN A 39 3.36 -13.49 0.52
N PHE A 40 2.63 -12.38 0.47
CA PHE A 40 2.27 -11.73 -0.80
C PHE A 40 3.51 -11.33 -1.62
N TYR A 41 4.51 -10.71 -0.99
CA TYR A 41 5.75 -10.32 -1.66
C TYR A 41 6.51 -11.53 -2.21
N VAL A 42 6.59 -12.63 -1.46
CA VAL A 42 7.25 -13.87 -1.91
C VAL A 42 6.55 -14.44 -3.15
N LEU A 43 5.21 -14.49 -3.14
CA LEU A 43 4.43 -14.95 -4.30
C LEU A 43 4.71 -14.08 -5.54
N LEU A 44 4.62 -12.76 -5.40
CA LEU A 44 4.87 -11.84 -6.51
C LEU A 44 6.32 -11.91 -7.01
N LYS A 45 7.29 -12.07 -6.10
CA LYS A 45 8.71 -12.21 -6.45
C LYS A 45 8.95 -13.48 -7.25
N ASN A 46 8.37 -14.61 -6.85
CA ASN A 46 8.51 -15.86 -7.60
C ASN A 46 7.95 -15.73 -9.01
N GLU A 47 6.80 -15.07 -9.18
CA GLU A 47 6.25 -14.81 -10.52
C GLU A 47 7.16 -13.92 -11.38
N SER A 48 7.74 -12.88 -10.78
CA SER A 48 8.69 -11.99 -11.47
C SER A 48 9.96 -12.71 -11.92
N LEU A 49 10.43 -13.70 -11.15
CA LEU A 49 11.61 -14.49 -11.50
C LEU A 49 11.34 -15.40 -12.71
N ASN A 50 10.16 -16.04 -12.74
CA ASN A 50 9.76 -16.93 -13.83
C ASN A 50 9.65 -16.21 -15.18
N SER A 51 9.37 -14.91 -15.16
CA SER A 51 9.17 -14.09 -16.35
C SER A 51 10.42 -13.37 -16.85
N ASN A 52 11.57 -13.46 -16.15
CA ASN A 52 12.80 -12.70 -16.45
C ASN A 52 12.58 -11.17 -16.58
N ILE A 53 11.51 -10.68 -15.99
CA ILE A 53 11.10 -9.27 -16.01
C ILE A 53 11.46 -8.63 -14.66
N SER A 54 11.43 -7.30 -14.57
CA SER A 54 12.14 -6.48 -13.57
C SER A 54 12.30 -7.08 -12.17
N LYS A 55 13.51 -6.97 -11.61
CA LYS A 55 13.87 -7.60 -10.33
C LYS A 55 13.12 -6.94 -9.17
N LEU A 56 12.16 -7.66 -8.58
CA LEU A 56 11.62 -7.30 -7.28
C LEU A 56 12.71 -7.42 -6.20
N SER A 57 12.90 -6.34 -5.43
CA SER A 57 13.90 -6.26 -4.37
C SER A 57 13.26 -6.08 -3.00
N LEU A 58 14.04 -6.25 -1.93
CA LEU A 58 13.59 -6.01 -0.55
C LEU A 58 13.10 -4.57 -0.32
N ARG A 59 13.57 -3.60 -1.14
CA ARG A 59 13.07 -2.22 -1.10
C ARG A 59 11.58 -2.14 -1.44
N HIS A 60 11.07 -3.05 -2.27
CA HIS A 60 9.64 -3.10 -2.61
C HIS A 60 8.81 -3.65 -1.45
N LEU A 61 9.28 -4.69 -0.75
CA LEU A 61 8.66 -5.16 0.48
C LEU A 61 8.56 -4.04 1.52
N GLU A 62 9.66 -3.31 1.72
CA GLU A 62 9.70 -2.15 2.62
C GLU A 62 8.73 -1.03 2.17
N THR A 63 8.56 -0.83 0.85
CA THR A 63 7.58 0.10 0.31
C THR A 63 6.15 -0.32 0.63
N ILE A 64 5.80 -1.60 0.50
CA ILE A 64 4.46 -2.11 0.89
C ILE A 64 4.21 -1.88 2.38
N ILE A 65 5.21 -2.15 3.22
CA ILE A 65 5.12 -1.89 4.67
C ILE A 65 4.87 -0.41 4.95
N ARG A 66 5.66 0.49 4.34
CA ARG A 66 5.48 1.95 4.49
C ARG A 66 4.13 2.45 4.00
N LEU A 67 3.60 1.89 2.91
CA LEU A 67 2.28 2.25 2.39
C LEU A 67 1.16 1.84 3.36
N ALA A 68 1.27 0.65 3.97
CA ALA A 68 0.32 0.18 4.97
C ALA A 68 0.34 1.06 6.23
N GLU A 69 1.53 1.38 6.74
CA GLU A 69 1.70 2.31 7.87
C GLU A 69 1.18 3.71 7.52
N SER A 70 1.39 4.17 6.30
CA SER A 70 0.88 5.46 5.83
C SER A 70 -0.65 5.47 5.77
N SER A 71 -1.29 4.42 5.27
CA SER A 71 -2.75 4.27 5.32
C SER A 71 -3.26 4.29 6.76
N THR A 72 -2.61 3.55 7.64
CA THR A 72 -2.95 3.49 9.07
C THR A 72 -2.87 4.88 9.71
N ARG A 73 -1.78 5.62 9.42
CA ARG A 73 -1.54 7.01 9.86
C ARG A 73 -2.59 7.97 9.33
N LEU A 74 -3.00 7.83 8.07
CA LEU A 74 -4.06 8.63 7.46
C LEU A 74 -5.44 8.37 8.06
N HIS A 75 -5.61 7.30 8.84
CA HIS A 75 -6.79 7.05 9.66
C HIS A 75 -6.58 7.41 11.14
N LEU A 76 -5.45 8.03 11.48
CA LEU A 76 -5.05 8.37 12.85
C LEU A 76 -5.00 7.16 13.81
N ARG A 77 -4.73 5.96 13.28
CA ARG A 77 -4.58 4.74 14.08
C ARG A 77 -3.12 4.43 14.36
N GLU A 78 -2.86 3.76 15.49
CA GLU A 78 -1.52 3.27 15.83
C GLU A 78 -1.26 1.83 15.37
N ILE A 79 -2.31 1.06 15.10
CA ILE A 79 -2.20 -0.35 14.70
C ILE A 79 -2.88 -0.52 13.34
N SER A 80 -2.19 -1.18 12.41
CA SER A 80 -2.74 -1.45 11.08
C SER A 80 -3.87 -2.48 11.15
N VAL A 81 -4.93 -2.22 10.37
CA VAL A 81 -6.02 -3.17 10.14
C VAL A 81 -5.90 -3.77 8.73
N LYS A 82 -6.70 -4.79 8.45
CA LYS A 82 -6.66 -5.53 7.17
C LYS A 82 -6.83 -4.59 5.97
N GLU A 83 -7.70 -3.60 6.09
CA GLU A 83 -8.01 -2.61 5.06
C GLU A 83 -6.77 -1.78 4.68
N ASP A 84 -5.93 -1.42 5.65
CA ASP A 84 -4.69 -0.69 5.40
C ASP A 84 -3.70 -1.53 4.57
N ILE A 85 -3.69 -2.84 4.81
CA ILE A 85 -2.86 -3.79 4.07
C ILE A 85 -3.36 -3.96 2.64
N SER A 86 -4.68 -4.11 2.47
CA SER A 86 -5.32 -4.19 1.15
C SER A 86 -5.03 -2.94 0.32
N ILE A 87 -5.19 -1.73 0.89
CA ILE A 87 -4.88 -0.47 0.20
C ILE A 87 -3.41 -0.44 -0.23
N SER A 88 -2.50 -0.80 0.68
CA SER A 88 -1.07 -0.83 0.39
C SER A 88 -0.71 -1.73 -0.78
N ILE A 89 -1.22 -2.97 -0.76
CA ILE A 89 -0.97 -3.96 -1.80
C ILE A 89 -1.57 -3.49 -3.14
N SER A 90 -2.80 -2.98 -3.14
CA SER A 90 -3.45 -2.49 -4.37
C SER A 90 -2.67 -1.32 -4.99
N VAL A 91 -2.24 -0.35 -4.18
CA VAL A 91 -1.46 0.80 -4.67
C VAL A 91 -0.11 0.35 -5.23
N PHE A 92 0.58 -0.54 -4.52
CA PHE A 92 1.85 -1.08 -4.98
C PHE A 92 1.70 -1.88 -6.27
N LEU A 93 0.73 -2.80 -6.32
CA LEU A 93 0.46 -3.64 -7.50
C LEU A 93 0.10 -2.80 -8.71
N PHE A 94 -0.78 -1.82 -8.56
CA PHE A 94 -1.15 -0.93 -9.66
C PHE A 94 0.09 -0.25 -10.25
N SER A 95 0.92 0.36 -9.40
CA SER A 95 2.16 1.01 -9.86
C SER A 95 3.16 0.01 -10.45
N PHE A 96 3.27 -1.19 -9.87
CA PHE A 96 4.19 -2.21 -10.33
C PHE A 96 3.79 -2.74 -11.70
N ILE A 97 2.52 -3.13 -11.89
CA ILE A 97 1.96 -3.61 -13.16
C ILE A 97 2.15 -2.56 -14.24
N GLU A 98 1.78 -1.30 -13.98
CA GLU A 98 1.90 -0.23 -14.99
C GLU A 98 3.36 0.05 -15.37
N SER A 99 4.33 -0.23 -14.50
CA SER A 99 5.75 -0.11 -14.83
C SER A 99 6.31 -1.28 -15.66
N GLN A 100 5.55 -2.37 -15.85
CA GLN A 100 6.01 -3.54 -16.60
C GLN A 100 5.72 -3.44 -18.11
N PRO A 101 6.52 -4.11 -18.96
CA PRO A 101 6.22 -4.25 -20.38
C PRO A 101 4.83 -4.82 -20.64
N ALA A 102 4.17 -4.35 -21.70
CA ALA A 102 2.80 -4.77 -22.05
C ALA A 102 2.62 -6.29 -22.19
N SER A 103 3.67 -7.00 -22.63
CA SER A 103 3.70 -8.46 -22.72
C SER A 103 3.47 -9.16 -21.38
N TYR A 104 3.88 -8.55 -20.27
CA TYR A 104 3.78 -9.12 -18.93
C TYR A 104 2.59 -8.61 -18.13
N ARG A 105 2.13 -7.38 -18.39
CA ARG A 105 0.99 -6.78 -17.69
C ARG A 105 -0.24 -7.67 -17.68
N LYS A 106 -0.55 -8.32 -18.81
CA LYS A 106 -1.71 -9.22 -18.93
C LYS A 106 -1.60 -10.43 -17.99
N ASN A 107 -0.42 -11.02 -17.86
CA ASN A 107 -0.19 -12.16 -16.96
C ASN A 107 -0.34 -11.74 -15.49
N LEU A 108 0.26 -10.61 -15.11
CA LEU A 108 0.13 -10.06 -13.76
C LEU A 108 -1.33 -9.73 -13.40
N LEU A 109 -2.11 -9.17 -14.32
CA LEU A 109 -3.53 -8.87 -14.09
C LEU A 109 -4.38 -10.13 -13.91
N ILE A 110 -4.05 -11.24 -14.57
CA ILE A 110 -4.77 -12.51 -14.40
C ILE A 110 -4.44 -13.14 -13.04
N ASN A 111 -3.19 -13.03 -12.60
CA ASN A 111 -2.71 -13.72 -11.41
C ASN A 111 -2.89 -12.90 -10.12
N PHE A 112 -2.95 -11.56 -10.22
CA PHE A 112 -2.98 -10.64 -9.07
C PHE A 112 -4.01 -9.50 -9.18
N GLY A 113 -4.72 -9.37 -10.30
CA GLY A 113 -5.83 -8.42 -10.47
C GLY A 113 -7.15 -8.98 -9.93
#